data_AF-A0A7W1K8J4-F1
#
_entry.id   AF-A0A7W1K8J4-F1
#
_cell.length_a   1.000
_cell.length_b   1.000
_cell.length_c   1.000
_cell.angle_alpha   90.00
_cell.angle_beta   90.00
_cell.angle_gamma   90.00
#
_symmetry.space_group_name_H-M   'P 1'
#
loop_
_entity.id
_entity.type
_entity.pdbx_description
1 polymer ?
#
loop_
_entity_poly.entity_id
_entity_poly.type
_entity_poly.pdbx_seq_one_letter_code
_entity_poly.pdbx_strand_id
1 'polypeptide(L)'
;MLIVDLIAGGLLLIAAVWGYFAGVARVLALVAFAIGAFLGARFAPRLLNEGDNSSFALVVAFPAALLLGGLLAAIVDHLTFKLRRRLRSIGIVSSLGGALLAAASTLVIVWLIGAVISPISSVREKVDGSTIVGNINDTVEPPGPLPKPEFKPVDPFPVAPDPGVKIAAPNPDIIEDANVQQADGSVVKVVTRQRCGGGVQGTGWFARGGVVVTNAHVVAAADFVTVSLRGIGASVNATPIWFDPDNDFALLRVPELMGVQSLKIVSRPRAGTSGALIGFPSGTHRIRPIRIGPTRSTYRGRISSGLPREFDRGLAGRLLMSFRGRADPGSSGGPIVDGKGRVLATAVIGSDDSEGGFGVPNRFVQRALGRAGPEVKTGSCGPRPTTRRPM
;
A
#
# COMPACT_ATOMS: atom_id res chain seq x y z
N MET A 1 -6.64 -4.68 -18.73
CA MET A 1 -8.06 -5.05 -18.51
C MET A 1 -8.45 -6.31 -19.28
N LEU A 2 -8.59 -6.32 -20.62
CA LEU A 2 -9.25 -7.45 -21.30
C LEU A 2 -8.51 -8.79 -21.40
N ILE A 3 -7.16 -8.83 -21.42
CA ILE A 3 -6.46 -10.05 -21.85
C ILE A 3 -6.57 -11.20 -20.82
N VAL A 4 -6.41 -10.92 -19.53
CA VAL A 4 -6.51 -11.96 -18.48
C VAL A 4 -7.95 -12.47 -18.36
N ASP A 5 -8.93 -11.56 -18.41
CA ASP A 5 -10.35 -11.92 -18.35
C ASP A 5 -10.79 -12.70 -19.62
N LEU A 6 -10.26 -12.39 -20.80
CA LEU A 6 -10.49 -13.15 -22.04
C LEU A 6 -9.92 -14.57 -21.97
N ILE A 7 -8.67 -14.71 -21.50
CA ILE A 7 -8.03 -16.02 -21.34
C ILE A 7 -8.77 -16.85 -20.30
N ALA A 8 -9.10 -16.26 -19.15
CA ALA A 8 -9.86 -16.90 -18.10
C ALA A 8 -11.26 -17.31 -18.59
N GLY A 9 -11.97 -16.41 -19.28
CA GLY A 9 -13.28 -16.69 -19.89
C GLY A 9 -13.23 -17.83 -20.91
N GLY A 10 -12.21 -17.85 -21.77
CA GLY A 10 -11.99 -18.95 -22.71
C GLY A 10 -11.73 -20.29 -22.01
N LEU A 11 -10.87 -20.30 -20.99
CA LEU A 11 -10.61 -21.50 -20.18
C LEU A 11 -11.84 -22.00 -19.45
N LEU A 12 -12.69 -21.09 -18.94
CA LEU A 12 -13.94 -21.45 -18.27
C LEU A 12 -14.93 -22.10 -19.23
N LEU A 13 -15.08 -21.56 -20.45
CA LEU A 13 -15.94 -22.13 -21.47
C LEU A 13 -15.46 -23.53 -21.87
N ILE A 14 -14.16 -23.71 -22.12
CA ILE A 14 -13.57 -25.01 -22.46
C ILE A 14 -13.78 -26.00 -21.31
N ALA A 15 -13.52 -25.59 -20.07
CA ALA A 15 -13.70 -26.45 -18.89
C ALA A 15 -15.17 -26.83 -18.66
N ALA A 16 -16.11 -25.90 -18.85
CA ALA A 16 -17.53 -26.17 -18.72
C ALA A 16 -18.03 -27.16 -19.78
N VAL A 17 -17.63 -26.97 -21.04
CA VAL A 17 -17.98 -27.89 -22.14
C VAL A 17 -17.37 -29.26 -21.90
N TRP A 18 -16.09 -29.33 -21.53
CA TRP A 18 -15.44 -30.59 -21.20
C TRP A 18 -16.10 -31.27 -20.00
N GLY A 19 -16.40 -30.52 -18.93
CA GLY A 19 -17.07 -31.01 -17.72
C GLY A 19 -18.47 -31.55 -17.99
N TYR A 20 -19.20 -30.92 -18.92
CA TYR A 20 -20.51 -31.37 -19.37
C TYR A 20 -20.45 -32.78 -19.99
N PHE A 21 -19.46 -33.02 -20.86
CA PHE A 21 -19.26 -34.32 -21.50
C PHE A 21 -18.55 -35.34 -20.60
N ALA A 22 -17.71 -34.88 -19.67
CA ALA A 22 -16.93 -35.73 -18.76
C ALA A 22 -17.77 -36.25 -17.58
N GLY A 23 -18.76 -35.47 -17.14
CA GLY A 23 -19.62 -35.76 -16.00
C GLY A 23 -18.93 -35.58 -14.64
N VAL A 24 -19.72 -35.45 -13.56
CA VAL A 24 -19.23 -35.19 -12.19
C VAL A 24 -18.06 -36.08 -11.77
N ALA A 25 -18.11 -37.39 -12.04
CA ALA A 25 -17.11 -38.35 -11.57
C ALA A 25 -15.69 -38.13 -12.14
N ARG A 26 -15.55 -37.48 -13.30
CA ARG A 26 -14.23 -37.12 -13.87
C ARG A 26 -13.75 -35.75 -13.39
N VAL A 27 -14.68 -34.87 -13.04
CA VAL A 27 -14.38 -33.52 -12.56
C VAL A 27 -13.94 -33.51 -11.09
N LEU A 28 -14.32 -34.52 -10.31
CA LEU A 28 -13.86 -34.66 -8.92
C LEU A 28 -12.33 -34.66 -8.76
N ALA A 29 -11.59 -35.20 -9.72
CA ALA A 29 -10.13 -35.13 -9.72
C ALA A 29 -9.61 -33.69 -9.90
N LEU A 30 -10.30 -32.88 -10.71
CA LEU A 30 -9.98 -31.47 -10.93
C LEU A 30 -10.27 -30.62 -9.67
N VAL A 31 -11.37 -30.92 -8.98
CA VAL A 31 -11.71 -30.32 -7.69
C VAL A 31 -10.64 -30.67 -6.65
N ALA A 32 -10.27 -31.95 -6.57
CA ALA A 32 -9.23 -32.43 -5.66
C ALA A 32 -7.86 -31.79 -5.95
N PHE A 33 -7.53 -31.61 -7.23
CA PHE A 33 -6.35 -30.88 -7.65
C PHE A 33 -6.38 -29.43 -7.15
N ALA A 34 -7.49 -28.71 -7.39
CA ALA A 34 -7.63 -27.32 -6.98
C ALA A 34 -7.48 -27.14 -5.46
N ILE A 35 -8.08 -28.04 -4.67
CA ILE A 35 -7.96 -28.06 -3.21
C ILE A 35 -6.50 -28.34 -2.79
N GLY A 36 -5.86 -29.35 -3.36
CA GLY A 36 -4.47 -29.68 -3.02
C GLY A 36 -3.49 -28.58 -3.41
N ALA A 37 -3.71 -27.94 -4.57
CA ALA A 37 -2.92 -26.82 -5.02
C ALA A 37 -3.07 -25.61 -4.09
N PHE A 38 -4.29 -25.29 -3.65
CA PHE A 38 -4.54 -24.24 -2.66
C PHE A 38 -3.82 -24.50 -1.34
N LEU A 39 -3.96 -25.71 -0.80
CA LEU A 39 -3.31 -26.11 0.46
C LEU A 39 -1.78 -26.06 0.34
N GLY A 40 -1.23 -26.59 -0.76
CA GLY A 40 0.22 -26.59 -1.00
C GLY A 40 0.78 -25.17 -1.09
N ALA A 41 0.12 -24.29 -1.84
CA ALA A 41 0.52 -22.89 -1.97
C ALA A 41 0.41 -22.12 -0.64
N ARG A 42 -0.57 -22.43 0.21
CA ARG A 42 -0.81 -21.70 1.48
C ARG A 42 0.09 -22.17 2.62
N PHE A 43 0.35 -23.46 2.74
CA PHE A 43 1.05 -24.01 3.90
C PHE A 43 2.54 -24.23 3.68
N ALA A 44 2.99 -24.49 2.45
CA ALA A 44 4.40 -24.79 2.21
C ALA A 44 5.37 -23.63 2.55
N PRO A 45 5.07 -22.35 2.24
CA PRO A 45 5.94 -21.24 2.63
C PRO A 45 6.11 -21.08 4.14
N ARG A 46 5.10 -21.47 4.93
CA ARG A 46 5.14 -21.40 6.40
C ARG A 46 6.12 -22.37 7.05
N LEU A 47 6.62 -23.35 6.29
CA LEU A 47 7.69 -24.24 6.72
C LEU A 47 9.08 -23.59 6.59
N LEU A 48 9.18 -22.42 5.94
CA LEU A 48 10.43 -21.64 5.87
C LEU A 48 10.65 -20.84 7.16
N ASN A 49 11.91 -20.62 7.53
CA ASN A 49 12.30 -19.84 8.72
C ASN A 49 11.73 -18.41 8.72
N GLU A 50 11.51 -17.82 7.55
CA GLU A 50 10.94 -16.48 7.35
C GLU A 50 9.46 -16.53 6.92
N GLY A 51 8.86 -17.72 6.86
CA GLY A 51 7.49 -17.95 6.44
C GLY A 51 7.15 -17.35 5.08
N ASP A 52 6.01 -16.65 5.02
CA ASP A 52 5.49 -15.97 3.83
C ASP A 52 6.35 -14.77 3.39
N ASN A 53 7.32 -14.33 4.20
CA ASN A 53 8.21 -13.19 3.88
C ASN A 53 9.54 -13.62 3.23
N SER A 54 9.78 -14.92 3.05
CA SER A 54 11.03 -15.39 2.46
C SER A 54 11.11 -15.11 0.96
N SER A 55 12.30 -14.74 0.46
CA SER A 55 12.60 -14.66 -0.97
C SER A 55 12.34 -15.98 -1.71
N PHE A 56 12.36 -17.12 -0.99
CA PHE A 56 12.10 -18.46 -1.54
C PHE A 56 10.64 -18.89 -1.44
N ALA A 57 9.75 -18.08 -0.88
CA ALA A 57 8.37 -18.49 -0.64
C ALA A 57 7.63 -18.84 -1.95
N LEU A 58 7.88 -18.13 -3.06
CA LEU A 58 7.35 -18.48 -4.38
C LEU A 58 7.96 -19.77 -4.95
N VAL A 59 9.27 -19.95 -4.74
CA VAL A 59 10.03 -21.12 -5.18
C VAL A 59 9.52 -22.40 -4.51
N VAL A 60 9.01 -22.30 -3.29
CA VAL A 60 8.46 -23.43 -2.54
C VAL A 60 6.94 -23.59 -2.74
N ALA A 61 6.18 -22.49 -2.81
CA ALA A 61 4.73 -22.55 -2.97
C ALA A 61 4.30 -23.23 -4.26
N PHE A 62 4.95 -22.92 -5.39
CA PHE A 62 4.53 -23.41 -6.70
C PHE A 62 4.74 -24.93 -6.85
N PRO A 63 5.94 -25.51 -6.56
CA PRO A 63 6.11 -26.96 -6.58
C PRO A 63 5.21 -27.67 -5.56
N ALA A 64 5.03 -27.12 -4.37
CA ALA A 64 4.17 -27.73 -3.35
C ALA A 64 2.69 -27.78 -3.79
N ALA A 65 2.20 -26.73 -4.46
CA ALA A 65 0.86 -26.70 -5.03
C ALA A 65 0.67 -27.80 -6.09
N LEU A 66 1.64 -27.96 -7.00
CA LEU A 66 1.57 -28.99 -8.04
C LEU A 66 1.65 -30.40 -7.45
N LEU A 67 2.54 -30.63 -6.49
CA LEU A 67 2.73 -31.93 -5.86
C LEU A 67 1.50 -32.35 -5.05
N LEU A 68 0.99 -31.48 -4.17
CA LEU A 68 -0.16 -31.80 -3.32
C LEU A 68 -1.45 -31.88 -4.13
N GLY A 69 -1.64 -30.98 -5.10
CA GLY A 69 -2.74 -31.03 -6.06
C GLY A 69 -2.75 -32.33 -6.85
N GLY A 70 -1.60 -32.68 -7.45
CA GLY A 70 -1.45 -33.93 -8.22
C GLY A 70 -1.70 -35.17 -7.39
N LEU A 71 -1.19 -35.21 -6.15
CA LEU A 71 -1.39 -36.32 -5.22
C LEU A 71 -2.86 -36.53 -4.87
N LEU A 72 -3.58 -35.45 -4.48
CA LEU A 72 -5.01 -35.55 -4.16
C LEU A 72 -5.85 -35.93 -5.39
N ALA A 73 -5.53 -35.37 -6.56
CA ALA A 73 -6.20 -35.73 -7.80
C ALA A 73 -6.02 -37.21 -8.14
N ALA A 74 -4.80 -37.76 -8.01
CA ALA A 74 -4.52 -39.18 -8.26
C ALA A 74 -5.27 -40.10 -7.29
N ILE A 75 -5.34 -39.75 -6.01
CA ILE A 75 -6.09 -40.52 -4.99
C ILE A 75 -7.59 -40.54 -5.36
N VAL A 76 -8.16 -39.39 -5.67
CA VAL A 76 -9.59 -39.27 -6.01
C VAL A 76 -9.91 -39.99 -7.32
N ASP A 77 -9.05 -39.90 -8.33
CA ASP A 77 -9.25 -40.60 -9.60
C ASP A 77 -9.14 -42.13 -9.41
N HIS A 78 -8.23 -42.61 -8.56
CA HIS A 78 -8.12 -44.04 -8.22
C HIS A 78 -9.37 -44.55 -7.48
N LEU A 79 -9.90 -43.79 -6.52
CA LEU A 79 -11.12 -44.15 -5.77
C LEU A 79 -12.36 -44.11 -6.66
N THR A 80 -12.48 -43.10 -7.50
CA THR A 80 -13.61 -42.97 -8.43
C THR A 80 -13.55 -43.99 -9.56
N PHE A 81 -12.38 -44.43 -10.01
CA PHE A 81 -12.25 -45.50 -11.02
C PHE A 81 -12.93 -46.81 -10.57
N LYS A 82 -12.80 -47.18 -9.29
CA LYS A 82 -13.47 -48.35 -8.72
C LYS A 82 -14.98 -48.16 -8.59
N LEU A 83 -15.42 -46.93 -8.31
CA LEU A 83 -16.83 -46.58 -8.12
C LEU A 83 -17.60 -46.30 -9.44
N ARG A 84 -16.88 -46.00 -10.53
CA ARG A 84 -17.44 -45.69 -11.87
C ARG A 84 -18.32 -46.79 -12.44
N ARG A 85 -18.11 -48.07 -12.07
CA ARG A 85 -18.97 -49.18 -12.51
C ARG A 85 -20.38 -49.12 -11.93
N ARG A 86 -20.59 -48.47 -10.77
CA ARG A 86 -21.93 -48.30 -10.13
C ARG A 86 -22.62 -46.99 -10.49
N LEU A 87 -21.86 -45.94 -10.84
CA LEU A 87 -22.39 -44.58 -11.03
C LEU A 87 -22.79 -44.25 -12.49
N ARG A 88 -22.79 -45.23 -13.39
CA ARG A 88 -23.09 -45.05 -14.83
C ARG A 88 -24.56 -44.67 -15.13
N SER A 89 -25.44 -44.64 -14.12
CA SER A 89 -26.90 -44.66 -14.29
C SER A 89 -27.64 -43.33 -14.01
N ILE A 90 -26.96 -42.18 -13.93
CA ILE A 90 -27.60 -40.88 -13.59
C ILE A 90 -27.21 -39.79 -14.62
N GLY A 91 -27.55 -40.02 -15.89
CA GLY A 91 -26.90 -39.39 -17.05
C GLY A 91 -27.05 -37.87 -17.27
N ILE A 92 -28.08 -37.18 -16.73
CA ILE A 92 -28.30 -35.74 -17.01
C ILE A 92 -27.90 -34.85 -15.82
N VAL A 93 -28.23 -35.26 -14.58
CA VAL A 93 -27.78 -34.58 -13.35
C VAL A 93 -26.24 -34.59 -13.25
N SER A 94 -25.59 -35.61 -13.82
CA SER A 94 -24.13 -35.70 -13.88
C SER A 94 -23.46 -34.72 -14.85
N SER A 95 -24.14 -34.26 -15.90
CA SER A 95 -23.53 -33.41 -16.93
C SER A 95 -23.55 -31.93 -16.54
N LEU A 96 -24.69 -31.42 -16.06
CA LEU A 96 -24.74 -30.04 -15.55
C LEU A 96 -23.87 -29.87 -14.30
N GLY A 97 -23.89 -30.84 -13.39
CA GLY A 97 -23.00 -30.85 -12.23
C GLY A 97 -21.52 -30.93 -12.63
N GLY A 98 -21.18 -31.70 -13.66
CA GLY A 98 -19.82 -31.76 -14.20
C GLY A 98 -19.36 -30.42 -14.78
N ALA A 99 -20.21 -29.74 -15.56
CA ALA A 99 -19.92 -28.44 -16.12
C ALA A 99 -19.67 -27.36 -15.04
N LEU A 100 -20.55 -27.31 -14.02
CA LEU A 100 -20.44 -26.35 -12.92
C LEU A 100 -19.18 -26.59 -12.07
N LEU A 101 -18.91 -27.85 -11.71
CA LEU A 101 -17.71 -28.19 -10.93
C LEU A 101 -16.43 -27.91 -11.71
N ALA A 102 -16.43 -28.13 -13.04
CA ALA A 102 -15.26 -27.88 -13.87
C ALA A 102 -15.00 -26.38 -13.98
N ALA A 103 -16.05 -25.58 -14.24
CA ALA A 103 -15.94 -24.13 -14.25
C ALA A 103 -15.45 -23.57 -12.90
N ALA A 104 -16.02 -24.03 -11.78
CA ALA A 104 -15.61 -23.61 -10.45
C ALA A 104 -14.14 -23.97 -10.15
N SER A 105 -13.72 -25.19 -10.50
CA SER A 105 -12.33 -25.61 -10.31
C SER A 105 -11.37 -24.79 -11.17
N THR A 106 -11.75 -24.48 -12.41
CA THR A 106 -10.96 -23.62 -13.30
C THR A 106 -10.85 -22.19 -12.77
N LEU A 107 -11.90 -21.62 -12.17
CA LEU A 107 -11.80 -20.32 -11.50
C LEU A 107 -10.73 -20.34 -10.40
N VAL A 108 -10.74 -21.38 -9.56
CA VAL A 108 -9.73 -21.52 -8.49
C VAL A 108 -8.33 -21.66 -9.09
N ILE A 109 -8.15 -22.46 -10.15
CA ILE A 109 -6.85 -22.63 -10.81
C ILE A 109 -6.36 -21.33 -11.43
N VAL A 110 -7.21 -20.60 -12.15
CA VAL A 110 -6.88 -19.30 -12.74
C VAL A 110 -6.48 -18.30 -11.65
N TRP A 111 -7.21 -18.28 -10.55
CA TRP A 111 -6.91 -17.44 -9.40
C TRP A 111 -5.56 -17.81 -8.75
N LEU A 112 -5.28 -19.10 -8.55
CA LEU A 112 -3.99 -19.58 -8.04
C LEU A 112 -2.81 -19.20 -8.95
N ILE A 113 -2.97 -19.36 -10.26
CA ILE A 113 -1.95 -18.97 -11.24
C ILE A 113 -1.75 -17.46 -11.19
N GLY A 114 -2.83 -16.68 -11.12
CA GLY A 114 -2.80 -15.24 -10.93
C GLY A 114 -1.99 -14.82 -9.71
N ALA A 115 -2.20 -15.48 -8.57
CA ALA A 115 -1.44 -15.24 -7.34
C ALA A 115 0.07 -15.47 -7.54
N VAL A 116 0.45 -16.58 -8.20
CA VAL A 116 1.86 -16.95 -8.44
C VAL A 116 2.57 -16.00 -9.40
N ILE A 117 1.89 -15.50 -10.44
CA ILE A 117 2.50 -14.63 -11.47
C ILE A 117 2.37 -13.13 -11.15
N SER A 118 1.49 -12.74 -10.21
CA SER A 118 1.32 -11.36 -9.74
C SER A 118 2.61 -10.63 -9.28
N PRO A 119 3.67 -11.32 -8.79
CA PRO A 119 4.94 -10.68 -8.46
C PRO A 119 5.74 -10.25 -9.69
N ILE A 120 5.47 -10.81 -10.87
CA ILE A 120 6.18 -10.51 -12.12
C ILE A 120 5.71 -9.15 -12.64
N SER A 121 6.61 -8.15 -12.62
CA SER A 121 6.27 -6.74 -12.92
C SER A 121 5.60 -6.54 -14.29
N SER A 122 5.99 -7.30 -15.32
CA SER A 122 5.42 -7.21 -16.67
C SER A 122 3.98 -7.74 -16.80
N VAL A 123 3.54 -8.53 -15.82
CA VAL A 123 2.22 -9.18 -15.81
C VAL A 123 1.35 -8.68 -14.66
N ARG A 124 1.95 -8.13 -13.59
CA ARG A 124 1.28 -7.60 -12.40
C ARG A 124 0.10 -6.69 -12.73
N GLU A 125 0.32 -5.63 -13.54
CA GLU A 125 -0.73 -4.69 -13.91
C GLU A 125 -1.91 -5.37 -14.64
N LYS A 126 -1.63 -6.45 -15.38
CA LYS A 126 -2.65 -7.23 -16.10
C LYS A 126 -3.45 -8.14 -15.15
N VAL A 127 -2.82 -8.67 -14.10
CA VAL A 127 -3.49 -9.49 -13.06
C VAL A 127 -4.29 -8.60 -12.10
N ASP A 128 -3.69 -7.51 -11.61
CA ASP A 128 -4.34 -6.57 -10.68
C ASP A 128 -5.55 -5.89 -11.32
N GLY A 129 -5.52 -5.69 -12.64
CA GLY A 129 -6.63 -5.14 -13.41
C GLY A 129 -7.65 -6.17 -13.95
N SER A 130 -7.62 -7.43 -13.48
CA SER A 130 -8.58 -8.49 -13.85
C SER A 130 -9.82 -8.44 -12.96
N THR A 131 -11.00 -8.45 -13.58
CA THR A 131 -12.29 -8.47 -12.86
C THR A 131 -12.49 -9.81 -12.15
N ILE A 132 -12.12 -10.92 -12.81
CA ILE A 132 -12.31 -12.27 -12.28
C ILE A 132 -11.41 -12.51 -11.07
N VAL A 133 -10.12 -12.17 -11.18
CA VAL A 133 -9.16 -12.34 -10.08
C VAL A 133 -9.46 -11.35 -8.94
N GLY A 134 -9.81 -10.10 -9.27
CA GLY A 134 -10.18 -9.08 -8.28
C GLY A 134 -11.37 -9.48 -7.42
N ASN A 135 -12.48 -9.91 -8.03
CA ASN A 135 -13.67 -10.34 -7.30
C ASN A 135 -13.43 -11.54 -6.36
N ILE A 136 -12.55 -12.47 -6.76
CA ILE A 136 -12.17 -13.61 -5.89
C ILE A 136 -11.30 -13.12 -4.72
N ASN A 137 -10.35 -12.20 -4.97
CA ASN A 137 -9.49 -11.61 -3.94
C ASN A 137 -10.27 -10.85 -2.86
N ASP A 138 -11.42 -10.25 -3.20
CA ASP A 138 -12.28 -9.57 -2.22
C ASP A 138 -12.94 -10.54 -1.22
N THR A 139 -13.06 -11.82 -1.60
CA THR A 139 -13.74 -12.85 -0.78
C THR A 139 -12.75 -13.79 -0.10
N VAL A 140 -11.68 -14.17 -0.80
CA VAL A 140 -10.68 -15.14 -0.34
C VAL A 140 -9.30 -14.54 -0.52
N GLU A 141 -8.50 -14.56 0.54
CA GLU A 141 -7.12 -14.09 0.46
C GLU A 141 -6.28 -15.05 -0.43
N PRO A 142 -5.56 -14.55 -1.45
CA PRO A 142 -4.77 -15.39 -2.34
C PRO A 142 -3.68 -16.16 -1.58
N PRO A 143 -3.49 -17.45 -1.88
CA PRO A 143 -2.49 -18.26 -1.22
C PRO A 143 -1.08 -17.96 -1.76
N GLY A 144 -0.11 -18.08 -0.87
CA GLY A 144 1.29 -17.80 -1.16
C GLY A 144 1.75 -16.43 -0.66
N PRO A 145 3.05 -16.15 -0.79
CA PRO A 145 3.63 -14.85 -0.46
C PRO A 145 3.12 -13.85 -1.49
N LEU A 146 1.98 -13.21 -1.24
CA LEU A 146 1.81 -11.91 -1.85
C LEU A 146 2.99 -11.08 -1.36
N PRO A 147 3.81 -10.49 -2.24
CA PRO A 147 4.52 -9.29 -1.85
C PRO A 147 3.41 -8.25 -1.65
N LYS A 148 2.76 -8.29 -0.49
CA LYS A 148 2.40 -7.09 0.23
C LYS A 148 3.77 -6.55 0.60
N PRO A 149 4.37 -5.61 -0.15
CA PRO A 149 5.42 -4.81 0.44
C PRO A 149 4.87 -4.36 1.80
N GLU A 150 5.43 -4.92 2.87
CA GLU A 150 5.09 -4.53 4.22
C GLU A 150 5.65 -3.11 4.33
N PHE A 151 4.88 -2.15 3.84
CA PHE A 151 5.21 -0.75 3.91
C PHE A 151 5.08 -0.39 5.38
N LYS A 152 6.21 -0.37 6.07
CA LYS A 152 6.22 0.06 7.46
C LYS A 152 5.99 1.57 7.45
N PRO A 153 4.99 2.08 8.19
CA PRO A 153 4.97 3.49 8.52
C PRO A 153 6.26 3.78 9.29
N VAL A 154 7.17 4.53 8.69
CA VAL A 154 8.43 4.92 9.33
C VAL A 154 8.30 6.38 9.69
N ASP A 155 7.81 6.65 10.89
CA ASP A 155 7.78 8.00 11.45
C ASP A 155 9.04 8.17 12.35
N PRO A 156 10.00 9.05 11.97
CA PRO A 156 11.29 9.19 12.66
C PRO A 156 11.18 9.72 14.10
N PHE A 157 10.03 10.31 14.42
CA PHE A 157 9.93 11.29 15.47
C PHE A 157 8.95 10.82 16.54
N PRO A 158 9.40 10.17 17.61
CA PRO A 158 8.58 10.02 18.81
C PRO A 158 8.47 11.41 19.45
N VAL A 159 7.45 12.18 19.07
CA VAL A 159 7.24 13.53 19.60
C VAL A 159 5.90 13.58 20.31
N ALA A 160 5.95 13.64 21.62
CA ALA A 160 4.81 14.08 22.39
C ALA A 160 4.64 15.61 22.19
N PRO A 161 3.41 16.10 21.94
CA PRO A 161 3.10 17.53 22.02
C PRO A 161 3.59 18.13 23.36
N ASP A 162 4.02 19.39 23.37
CA ASP A 162 4.46 20.06 24.60
C ASP A 162 3.24 20.20 25.52
N PRO A 163 3.26 19.61 26.73
CA PRO A 163 2.14 19.66 27.66
C PRO A 163 1.74 21.09 28.05
N GLY A 164 2.60 22.10 27.82
CA GLY A 164 2.30 23.51 28.08
C GLY A 164 1.49 24.23 26.99
N VAL A 165 1.31 23.65 25.79
CA VAL A 165 0.60 24.31 24.68
C VAL A 165 -0.86 23.87 24.63
N LYS A 166 -1.76 24.72 25.16
CA LYS A 166 -3.21 24.48 25.06
C LYS A 166 -3.73 24.83 23.66
N ILE A 167 -4.06 23.81 22.88
CA ILE A 167 -4.74 23.93 21.58
C ILE A 167 -6.20 23.49 21.74
N ALA A 168 -7.14 24.33 21.30
CA ALA A 168 -8.57 24.01 21.36
C ALA A 168 -8.91 22.76 20.52
N ALA A 169 -9.95 22.01 20.90
CA ALA A 169 -10.33 20.75 20.26
C ALA A 169 -10.77 20.95 18.80
N PRO A 170 -10.34 20.11 17.81
CA PRO A 170 -10.65 20.26 16.38
C PRO A 170 -12.13 20.51 16.05
N ASN A 171 -12.40 21.21 14.94
CA ASN A 171 -13.77 21.38 14.45
C ASN A 171 -14.12 20.17 13.57
N PRO A 172 -15.06 19.29 13.95
CA PRO A 172 -15.39 18.11 13.15
C PRO A 172 -15.96 18.47 11.77
N ASP A 173 -16.75 19.56 11.67
CA ASP A 173 -17.49 19.92 10.45
C ASP A 173 -16.57 20.32 9.28
N ILE A 174 -15.29 20.61 9.56
CA ILE A 174 -14.34 21.02 8.51
C ILE A 174 -14.08 19.94 7.47
N ILE A 175 -14.32 18.66 7.79
CA ILE A 175 -14.12 17.57 6.84
C ILE A 175 -15.17 17.59 5.72
N GLU A 176 -16.35 18.18 5.97
CA GLU A 176 -17.44 18.29 4.99
C GLU A 176 -17.36 19.59 4.16
N ASP A 177 -16.39 20.47 4.45
CA ASP A 177 -16.23 21.73 3.73
C ASP A 177 -15.88 21.48 2.25
N ALA A 178 -16.62 22.13 1.35
CA ALA A 178 -16.47 21.94 -0.09
C ALA A 178 -15.05 22.25 -0.60
N ASN A 179 -14.35 23.22 0.00
CA ASN A 179 -12.98 23.55 -0.39
C ASN A 179 -11.97 22.52 0.13
N VAL A 180 -12.26 21.87 1.27
CA VAL A 180 -11.45 20.75 1.78
C VAL A 180 -11.62 19.54 0.87
N GLN A 181 -12.84 19.22 0.46
CA GLN A 181 -13.13 18.15 -0.51
C GLN A 181 -12.51 18.43 -1.88
N GLN A 182 -12.48 19.69 -2.32
CA GLN A 182 -11.78 20.07 -3.54
C GLN A 182 -10.26 19.90 -3.40
N ALA A 183 -9.70 20.28 -2.25
CA ALA A 183 -8.26 20.14 -1.99
C ALA A 183 -7.80 18.67 -1.95
N ASP A 184 -8.68 17.74 -1.57
CA ASP A 184 -8.43 16.29 -1.61
C ASP A 184 -8.04 15.79 -3.01
N GLY A 185 -8.58 16.42 -4.06
CA GLY A 185 -8.23 16.12 -5.45
C GLY A 185 -6.76 16.38 -5.82
N SER A 186 -6.00 17.04 -4.94
CA SER A 186 -4.59 17.38 -5.13
C SER A 186 -3.65 16.59 -4.20
N VAL A 187 -4.15 15.55 -3.54
CA VAL A 187 -3.40 14.73 -2.58
C VAL A 187 -3.05 13.37 -3.20
N VAL A 188 -1.82 12.91 -2.95
CA VAL A 188 -1.26 11.68 -3.54
C VAL A 188 -0.77 10.73 -2.46
N LYS A 189 -0.92 9.44 -2.69
CA LYS A 189 -0.28 8.39 -1.92
C LYS A 189 1.13 8.21 -2.46
N VAL A 190 2.13 8.36 -1.60
CA VAL A 190 3.56 8.23 -1.96
C VAL A 190 4.03 6.86 -1.50
N VAL A 191 4.68 6.13 -2.40
CA VAL A 191 5.20 4.79 -2.14
C VAL A 191 6.64 4.73 -2.62
N THR A 192 7.54 4.31 -1.73
CA THR A 192 8.97 4.20 -2.02
C THR A 192 9.46 2.78 -1.82
N ARG A 193 10.48 2.41 -2.61
CA ARG A 193 11.23 1.16 -2.44
C ARG A 193 12.68 1.48 -2.11
N GLN A 194 13.19 0.84 -1.07
CA GLN A 194 14.53 1.08 -0.54
C GLN A 194 15.45 -0.11 -0.82
N ARG A 195 16.73 0.16 -1.12
CA ARG A 195 17.78 -0.85 -1.32
C ARG A 195 18.02 -1.76 -0.11
N CYS A 196 17.71 -1.28 1.08
CA CYS A 196 17.94 -1.98 2.35
C CYS A 196 16.92 -3.09 2.65
N GLY A 197 15.89 -3.23 1.82
CA GLY A 197 14.73 -4.08 2.06
C GLY A 197 13.58 -3.30 2.69
N GLY A 198 12.36 -3.57 2.23
CA GLY A 198 11.16 -2.85 2.62
C GLY A 198 10.83 -1.65 1.72
N GLY A 199 9.68 -1.05 1.97
CA GLY A 199 9.29 0.21 1.37
C GLY A 199 8.68 1.13 2.42
N VAL A 200 8.62 2.42 2.11
CA VAL A 200 7.90 3.39 2.95
C VAL A 200 6.66 3.86 2.21
N GLN A 201 5.59 4.07 2.96
CA GLN A 201 4.37 4.67 2.48
C GLN A 201 4.12 5.96 3.24
N GLY A 202 3.69 6.98 2.51
CA GLY A 202 3.26 8.24 3.09
C GLY A 202 2.29 8.96 2.17
N THR A 203 2.12 10.25 2.44
CA THR A 203 1.25 11.15 1.71
C THR A 203 2.07 12.27 1.08
N GLY A 204 1.57 12.85 -0.01
CA GLY A 204 2.07 14.10 -0.56
C GLY A 204 0.95 14.94 -1.16
N TRP A 205 1.26 16.17 -1.55
CA TRP A 205 0.28 17.09 -2.16
C TRP A 205 0.91 18.00 -3.20
N PHE A 206 0.14 18.39 -4.23
CA PHE A 206 0.63 19.26 -5.30
C PHE A 206 0.76 20.72 -4.85
N ALA A 207 1.99 21.25 -4.86
CA ALA A 207 2.28 22.65 -4.52
C ALA A 207 2.43 23.57 -5.75
N ARG A 208 2.73 22.98 -6.91
CA ARG A 208 2.65 23.60 -8.24
C ARG A 208 2.45 22.50 -9.29
N GLY A 209 2.21 22.87 -10.54
CA GLY A 209 2.06 21.90 -11.64
C GLY A 209 3.20 20.87 -11.65
N GLY A 210 2.83 19.59 -11.48
CA GLY A 210 3.76 18.47 -11.48
C GLY A 210 4.80 18.46 -10.35
N VAL A 211 4.61 19.22 -9.26
CA VAL A 211 5.49 19.15 -8.09
C VAL A 211 4.71 18.87 -6.82
N VAL A 212 5.08 17.74 -6.20
CA VAL A 212 4.50 17.22 -4.97
C VAL A 212 5.42 17.54 -3.78
N VAL A 213 4.83 17.96 -2.67
CA VAL A 213 5.49 18.08 -1.37
C VAL A 213 5.19 16.82 -0.57
N THR A 214 6.19 16.26 0.10
CA THR A 214 6.05 15.16 1.07
C THR A 214 7.10 15.32 2.18
N ASN A 215 7.16 14.39 3.13
CA ASN A 215 8.24 14.40 4.13
C ASN A 215 9.54 13.81 3.57
N ALA A 216 10.68 14.24 4.12
CA ALA A 216 11.98 13.71 3.71
C ALA A 216 12.10 12.23 4.09
N HIS A 217 11.64 11.83 5.27
CA HIS A 217 11.73 10.45 5.71
C HIS A 217 10.94 9.46 4.82
N VAL A 218 9.85 9.90 4.18
CA VAL A 218 9.06 9.07 3.25
C VAL A 218 9.90 8.64 2.04
N VAL A 219 10.84 9.48 1.62
CA VAL A 219 11.67 9.29 0.42
C VAL A 219 13.13 8.98 0.73
N ALA A 220 13.47 8.85 2.02
CA ALA A 220 14.82 8.58 2.47
C ALA A 220 15.32 7.22 1.96
N ALA A 221 16.54 7.21 1.41
CA ALA A 221 17.18 6.02 0.81
C ALA A 221 16.31 5.28 -0.23
N ALA A 222 15.40 6.01 -0.91
CA ALA A 222 14.56 5.46 -1.95
C ALA A 222 15.32 5.35 -3.29
N ASP A 223 15.27 4.17 -3.92
CA ASP A 223 15.73 4.00 -5.31
C ASP A 223 14.60 4.29 -6.31
N PHE A 224 13.36 4.01 -5.91
CA PHE A 224 12.18 4.28 -6.71
C PHE A 224 11.13 4.97 -5.85
N VAL A 225 10.58 6.07 -6.37
CA VAL A 225 9.47 6.80 -5.77
C VAL A 225 8.32 6.78 -6.77
N THR A 226 7.16 6.35 -6.31
CA THR A 226 5.92 6.35 -7.09
C THR A 226 4.83 7.09 -6.35
N VAL A 227 3.93 7.71 -7.09
CA VAL A 227 2.77 8.41 -6.53
C VAL A 227 1.49 7.95 -7.21
N SER A 228 0.39 7.89 -6.47
CA SER A 228 -0.96 7.64 -7.03
C SER A 228 -1.92 8.71 -6.54
N LEU A 229 -2.65 9.31 -7.47
CA LEU A 229 -3.60 10.37 -7.18
C LEU A 229 -4.75 9.82 -6.35
N ARG A 230 -5.01 10.44 -5.18
CA ARG A 230 -6.01 9.96 -4.21
C ARG A 230 -5.82 8.50 -3.77
N GLY A 231 -4.64 7.93 -4.02
CA GLY A 231 -4.32 6.53 -3.71
C GLY A 231 -5.03 5.49 -4.58
N ILE A 232 -5.66 5.91 -5.68
CA ILE A 232 -6.46 5.07 -6.59
C ILE A 232 -5.77 5.03 -7.97
N GLY A 233 -5.93 3.92 -8.69
CA GLY A 233 -5.47 3.78 -10.07
C GLY A 233 -3.96 3.56 -10.22
N ALA A 234 -3.45 3.86 -11.43
CA ALA A 234 -2.05 3.64 -11.76
C ALA A 234 -1.13 4.53 -10.93
N SER A 235 -0.02 3.96 -10.47
CA SER A 235 1.06 4.72 -9.84
C SER A 235 2.03 5.19 -10.91
N VAL A 236 2.44 6.46 -10.80
CA VAL A 236 3.34 7.12 -11.73
C VAL A 236 4.69 7.38 -11.08
N ASN A 237 5.75 7.47 -11.87
CA ASN A 237 7.09 7.72 -11.35
C ASN A 237 7.23 9.16 -10.85
N ALA A 238 7.98 9.32 -9.77
CA ALA A 238 8.30 10.60 -9.18
C ALA A 238 9.80 10.73 -8.92
N THR A 239 10.35 11.90 -9.17
CA THR A 239 11.78 12.17 -9.02
C THR A 239 12.02 13.18 -7.90
N PRO A 240 12.80 12.85 -6.86
CA PRO A 240 13.19 13.83 -5.84
C PRO A 240 13.99 14.98 -6.47
N ILE A 241 13.53 16.23 -6.29
CA ILE A 241 14.19 17.46 -6.78
C ILE A 241 14.60 18.41 -5.64
N TRP A 242 14.22 18.06 -4.41
CA TRP A 242 14.66 18.70 -3.19
C TRP A 242 14.54 17.71 -2.04
N PHE A 243 15.54 17.67 -1.17
CA PHE A 243 15.57 16.80 -0.01
C PHE A 243 16.15 17.57 1.18
N ASP A 244 15.35 17.75 2.23
CA ASP A 244 15.72 18.50 3.43
C ASP A 244 15.40 17.65 4.68
N PRO A 245 16.37 16.84 5.16
CA PRO A 245 16.20 16.02 6.36
C PRO A 245 16.18 16.85 7.66
N ASP A 246 16.71 18.06 7.64
CA ASP A 246 16.75 18.97 8.80
C ASP A 246 15.36 19.56 9.09
N ASN A 247 14.54 19.80 8.06
CA ASN A 247 13.15 20.26 8.19
C ASN A 247 12.10 19.19 7.86
N ASP A 248 12.55 17.96 7.61
CA ASP A 248 11.75 16.78 7.22
C ASP A 248 10.76 17.02 6.07
N PHE A 249 11.24 17.59 4.97
CA PHE A 249 10.44 17.65 3.75
C PHE A 249 11.24 17.40 2.48
N ALA A 250 10.54 16.96 1.45
CA ALA A 250 11.07 16.76 0.12
C ALA A 250 10.11 17.32 -0.93
N LEU A 251 10.66 17.66 -2.10
CA LEU A 251 9.89 17.98 -3.28
C LEU A 251 10.13 16.90 -4.33
N LEU A 252 9.04 16.42 -4.93
CA LEU A 252 9.04 15.42 -5.98
C LEU A 252 8.53 16.04 -7.28
N ARG A 253 9.19 15.77 -8.39
CA ARG A 253 8.71 16.08 -9.74
C ARG A 253 7.93 14.90 -10.28
N VAL A 254 6.74 15.16 -10.79
CA VAL A 254 5.80 14.16 -11.33
C VAL A 254 5.25 14.67 -12.67
N PRO A 255 6.00 14.49 -13.78
CA PRO A 255 5.63 15.04 -15.09
C PRO A 255 4.27 14.56 -15.60
N GLU A 256 3.93 13.31 -15.31
CA GLU A 256 2.69 12.66 -15.75
C GLU A 256 1.43 13.28 -15.11
N LEU A 257 1.58 14.04 -14.02
CA LEU A 257 0.49 14.67 -13.28
C LEU A 257 0.58 16.21 -13.30
N MET A 258 1.17 16.81 -14.34
CA MET A 258 1.26 18.28 -14.46
C MET A 258 -0.11 18.99 -14.53
N GLY A 259 -1.15 18.30 -15.01
CA GLY A 259 -2.51 18.84 -15.10
C GLY A 259 -3.30 18.84 -13.79
N VAL A 260 -2.76 18.26 -12.71
CA VAL A 260 -3.43 18.26 -11.40
C VAL A 260 -3.35 19.64 -10.77
N GLN A 261 -4.49 20.12 -10.27
CA GLN A 261 -4.59 21.41 -9.59
C GLN A 261 -3.65 21.47 -8.39
N SER A 262 -2.88 22.55 -8.25
CA SER A 262 -2.03 22.78 -7.09
C SER A 262 -2.78 23.47 -5.96
N LEU A 263 -2.45 23.11 -4.71
CA LEU A 263 -2.98 23.75 -3.52
C LEU A 263 -2.26 25.08 -3.23
N LYS A 264 -3.04 26.05 -2.75
CA LYS A 264 -2.51 27.36 -2.33
C LYS A 264 -1.90 27.26 -0.94
N ILE A 265 -0.74 27.88 -0.74
CA ILE A 265 -0.01 27.84 0.52
C ILE A 265 -0.29 29.10 1.35
N VAL A 266 -0.64 28.93 2.62
CA VAL A 266 -0.74 30.04 3.58
C VAL A 266 0.65 30.32 4.16
N SER A 267 1.27 31.44 3.81
CA SER A 267 2.67 31.73 4.19
C SER A 267 2.90 31.79 5.71
N ARG A 268 1.93 32.30 6.46
CA ARG A 268 1.97 32.40 7.93
C ARG A 268 0.59 32.08 8.51
N PRO A 269 0.27 30.80 8.74
CA PRO A 269 -1.01 30.41 9.29
C PRO A 269 -1.16 30.90 10.74
N ARG A 270 -2.37 31.29 11.15
CA ARG A 270 -2.65 31.79 12.50
C ARG A 270 -2.88 30.61 13.44
N ALA A 271 -2.19 30.55 14.57
CA ALA A 271 -2.48 29.57 15.62
C ALA A 271 -3.97 29.61 16.00
N GLY A 272 -4.58 28.44 16.20
CA GLY A 272 -6.01 28.27 16.45
C GLY A 272 -6.86 28.13 15.19
N THR A 273 -6.29 28.18 13.98
CA THR A 273 -7.05 27.93 12.74
C THR A 273 -7.49 26.46 12.69
N SER A 274 -8.77 26.22 12.38
CA SER A 274 -9.26 24.87 12.09
C SER A 274 -8.72 24.40 10.74
N GLY A 275 -8.30 23.14 10.68
CA GLY A 275 -7.90 22.51 9.44
C GLY A 275 -8.34 21.06 9.32
N ALA A 276 -8.14 20.48 8.14
CA ALA A 276 -8.31 19.06 7.86
C ALA A 276 -6.97 18.48 7.40
N LEU A 277 -6.54 17.38 8.03
CA LEU A 277 -5.42 16.57 7.56
C LEU A 277 -5.95 15.55 6.56
N ILE A 278 -5.39 15.56 5.36
CA ILE A 278 -5.72 14.62 4.29
C ILE A 278 -4.53 13.68 4.09
N GLY A 279 -4.75 12.36 4.10
CA GLY A 279 -3.68 11.41 3.83
C GLY A 279 -4.09 9.96 3.71
N PHE A 280 -3.09 9.07 3.76
CA PHE A 280 -3.24 7.63 3.54
C PHE A 280 -2.76 6.80 4.72
N PRO A 281 -3.40 6.90 5.90
CA PRO A 281 -3.01 6.07 7.02
C PRO A 281 -3.15 4.58 6.71
N SER A 282 -2.07 3.84 6.93
CA SER A 282 -1.93 2.43 6.53
C SER A 282 -2.37 2.18 5.07
N GLY A 283 -2.20 3.17 4.19
CA GLY A 283 -2.54 3.11 2.77
C GLY A 283 -4.00 3.37 2.42
N THR A 284 -4.86 3.59 3.41
CA THR A 284 -6.28 3.91 3.21
C THR A 284 -6.48 5.42 3.23
N HIS A 285 -7.18 5.96 2.24
CA HIS A 285 -7.52 7.39 2.22
C HIS A 285 -8.37 7.80 3.43
N ARG A 286 -7.96 8.85 4.15
CA ARG A 286 -8.72 9.45 5.24
C ARG A 286 -8.53 10.96 5.32
N ILE A 287 -9.58 11.64 5.79
CA ILE A 287 -9.58 13.05 6.17
C ILE A 287 -9.87 13.14 7.67
N ARG A 288 -9.07 13.90 8.42
CA ARG A 288 -9.19 14.06 9.88
C ARG A 288 -9.27 15.54 10.27
N PRO A 289 -10.16 15.91 11.21
CA PRO A 289 -10.21 17.28 11.71
C PRO A 289 -8.99 17.57 12.61
N ILE A 290 -8.34 18.71 12.37
CA ILE A 290 -7.16 19.19 13.08
C ILE A 290 -7.38 20.64 13.53
N ARG A 291 -6.73 21.05 14.62
CA ARG A 291 -6.58 22.45 15.03
C ARG A 291 -5.11 22.79 15.10
N ILE A 292 -4.66 23.79 14.35
CA ILE A 292 -3.24 24.16 14.37
C ILE A 292 -2.92 25.00 15.61
N GLY A 293 -1.73 24.79 16.17
CA GLY A 293 -1.18 25.51 17.31
C GLY A 293 -0.09 26.52 16.91
N PRO A 294 0.65 27.06 17.89
CA PRO A 294 1.76 27.95 17.62
C PRO A 294 2.91 27.23 16.90
N THR A 295 3.64 28.00 16.11
CA THR A 295 4.91 27.61 15.49
C THR A 295 6.06 28.04 16.42
N ARG A 296 6.88 27.10 16.90
CA ARG A 296 7.94 27.37 17.89
C ARG A 296 9.23 26.63 17.57
N SER A 297 10.35 27.16 18.07
CA SER A 297 11.72 26.67 17.86
C SER A 297 12.29 26.01 19.11
N THR A 298 11.56 25.09 19.73
CA THR A 298 12.03 24.51 21.00
C THR A 298 11.24 23.25 21.31
N TYR A 299 11.63 22.14 20.68
CA TYR A 299 11.17 20.82 21.10
C TYR A 299 12.38 19.92 21.29
N ARG A 300 12.56 19.42 22.52
CA ARG A 300 13.62 18.47 22.89
C ARG A 300 13.07 17.07 22.64
N GLY A 301 13.49 16.45 21.55
CA GLY A 301 13.18 15.06 21.24
C GLY A 301 14.40 14.39 20.62
N ARG A 302 14.67 13.15 21.01
CA ARG A 302 15.73 12.33 20.39
C ARG A 302 15.09 11.51 19.28
N ILE A 303 15.67 11.56 18.09
CA ILE A 303 15.31 10.67 16.99
C ILE A 303 15.84 9.29 17.39
N SER A 304 14.96 8.29 17.39
CA SER A 304 15.35 6.90 17.61
C SER A 304 14.81 6.13 16.43
N SER A 305 15.59 5.98 15.37
CA SER A 305 15.09 5.31 14.16
C SER A 305 16.23 4.71 13.34
N GLY A 306 16.00 3.51 12.80
CA GLY A 306 16.81 2.88 11.76
C GLY A 306 16.74 3.58 10.40
N LEU A 307 16.77 4.92 10.41
CA LEU A 307 16.81 5.80 9.24
C LEU A 307 18.26 6.13 8.86
N PRO A 308 18.48 6.69 7.66
CA PRO A 308 19.78 7.22 7.24
C PRO A 308 20.39 8.19 8.26
N ARG A 309 21.73 8.27 8.32
CA ARG A 309 22.49 9.09 9.28
C ARG A 309 22.16 10.59 9.21
N GLU A 310 21.62 11.02 8.08
CA GLU A 310 21.12 12.37 7.82
C GLU A 310 20.00 12.78 8.80
N PHE A 311 19.32 11.80 9.43
CA PHE A 311 18.33 12.01 10.47
C PHE A 311 18.89 11.89 11.90
N ASP A 312 20.19 11.65 12.10
CA ASP A 312 20.77 11.49 13.46
C ASP A 312 20.77 12.80 14.27
N ARG A 313 20.62 13.96 13.60
CA ARG A 313 20.48 15.27 14.25
C ARG A 313 19.05 15.40 14.79
N GLY A 314 18.87 15.13 16.08
CA GLY A 314 17.60 15.24 16.81
C GLY A 314 16.79 16.52 16.55
N LEU A 315 15.57 16.59 17.10
CA LEU A 315 14.63 17.70 16.85
C LEU A 315 15.01 19.04 17.52
N ALA A 316 16.09 19.07 18.29
CA ALA A 316 16.50 20.24 19.06
C ALA A 316 16.73 21.47 18.16
N GLY A 317 15.98 22.53 18.40
CA GLY A 317 16.11 23.80 17.66
C GLY A 317 15.39 23.85 16.30
N ARG A 318 14.65 22.80 15.92
CA ARG A 318 13.81 22.84 14.70
C ARG A 318 12.57 23.69 14.93
N LEU A 319 12.18 24.43 13.90
CA LEU A 319 10.93 25.19 13.92
C LEU A 319 9.79 24.33 13.38
N LEU A 320 8.85 23.99 14.26
CA LEU A 320 7.68 23.17 13.91
C LEU A 320 6.39 23.87 14.32
N MET A 321 5.33 23.61 13.56
CA MET A 321 3.97 24.01 13.91
C MET A 321 3.30 22.87 14.69
N SER A 322 2.94 23.10 15.94
CA SER A 322 2.14 22.13 16.69
C SER A 322 0.71 22.03 16.14
N PHE A 323 0.04 20.90 16.33
CA PHE A 323 -1.40 20.78 16.10
C PHE A 323 -2.03 19.81 17.10
N ARG A 324 -3.35 19.91 17.25
CA ARG A 324 -4.19 18.96 17.99
C ARG A 324 -5.13 18.25 17.04
N GLY A 325 -5.35 16.96 17.28
CA GLY A 325 -6.23 16.08 16.51
C GLY A 325 -5.52 14.78 16.18
N ARG A 326 -6.30 13.75 15.85
CA ARG A 326 -5.77 12.42 15.56
C ARG A 326 -5.04 12.41 14.23
N ALA A 327 -3.81 11.92 14.23
CA ALA A 327 -3.05 11.69 13.03
C ALA A 327 -2.44 10.29 13.07
N ASP A 328 -2.85 9.48 12.10
CA ASP A 328 -2.51 8.06 12.03
C ASP A 328 -1.28 7.87 11.11
N PRO A 329 -0.36 6.93 11.41
CA PRO A 329 0.83 6.67 10.60
C PRO A 329 0.52 6.41 9.13
N GLY A 330 1.33 6.98 8.23
CA GLY A 330 1.06 7.03 6.78
C GLY A 330 0.37 8.32 6.33
N SER A 331 -0.17 9.11 7.26
CA SER A 331 -0.62 10.49 6.99
C SER A 331 0.54 11.50 6.90
N SER A 332 1.76 11.10 7.28
CA SER A 332 2.99 11.89 7.16
C SER A 332 3.21 12.34 5.72
N GLY A 333 3.49 13.63 5.55
CA GLY A 333 3.65 14.31 4.26
C GLY A 333 2.35 14.86 3.70
N GLY A 334 1.22 14.57 4.36
CA GLY A 334 -0.10 15.07 3.98
C GLY A 334 -0.28 16.56 4.29
N PRO A 335 -1.10 17.28 3.52
CA PRO A 335 -1.40 18.67 3.81
C PRO A 335 -2.41 18.77 4.95
N ILE A 336 -2.20 19.74 5.83
CA ILE A 336 -3.25 20.27 6.71
C ILE A 336 -3.85 21.47 5.98
N VAL A 337 -5.12 21.42 5.58
CA VAL A 337 -5.80 22.49 4.81
C VAL A 337 -6.84 23.24 5.66
N ASP A 338 -7.00 24.55 5.45
CA ASP A 338 -8.10 25.32 6.07
C ASP A 338 -9.43 25.16 5.32
N GLY A 339 -10.52 25.71 5.85
CA GLY A 339 -11.84 25.75 5.18
C GLY A 339 -11.88 26.57 3.88
N LYS A 340 -10.74 27.04 3.37
CA LYS A 340 -10.59 27.62 2.03
C LYS A 340 -9.76 26.72 1.12
N GLY A 341 -9.47 25.48 1.54
CA GLY A 341 -8.64 24.52 0.80
C GLY A 341 -7.17 24.92 0.71
N ARG A 342 -6.68 25.82 1.58
CA ARG A 342 -5.30 26.31 1.55
C ARG A 342 -4.45 25.58 2.57
N VAL A 343 -3.24 25.19 2.19
CA VAL A 343 -2.32 24.44 3.05
C VAL A 343 -1.80 25.35 4.17
N LEU A 344 -1.99 24.90 5.41
CA LEU A 344 -1.49 25.49 6.64
C LEU A 344 -0.10 24.93 7.01
N ALA A 345 0.12 23.63 6.81
CA ALA A 345 1.41 22.96 6.99
C ALA A 345 1.42 21.58 6.33
N THR A 346 2.60 20.97 6.21
CA THR A 346 2.76 19.55 5.87
C THR A 346 2.91 18.74 7.15
N ALA A 347 2.04 17.77 7.41
CA ALA A 347 2.04 17.00 8.65
C ALA A 347 3.26 16.08 8.77
N VAL A 348 3.75 15.94 10.00
CA VAL A 348 4.79 15.01 10.46
C VAL A 348 4.17 14.29 11.66
N ILE A 349 3.92 12.99 11.53
CA ILE A 349 3.24 12.23 12.57
C ILE A 349 4.29 11.67 13.53
N GLY A 350 3.99 11.72 14.82
CA GLY A 350 4.86 11.21 15.86
C GLY A 350 4.12 10.23 16.75
N SER A 351 4.55 8.97 16.71
CA SER A 351 4.03 7.81 17.46
C SER A 351 2.53 7.52 17.32
N ASP A 352 2.22 6.22 17.40
CA ASP A 352 0.85 5.73 17.41
C ASP A 352 0.14 6.25 18.66
N ASP A 353 -1.05 6.81 18.48
CA ASP A 353 -2.05 7.09 19.52
C ASP A 353 -1.99 8.42 20.30
N SER A 354 -1.30 9.46 19.80
CA SER A 354 -1.36 10.80 20.42
C SER A 354 -2.45 11.72 19.83
N GLU A 355 -3.19 12.45 20.68
CA GLU A 355 -4.03 13.59 20.28
C GLU A 355 -3.14 14.83 19.98
N GLY A 356 -2.37 14.77 18.90
CA GLY A 356 -1.58 15.90 18.44
C GLY A 356 -0.43 15.49 17.53
N GLY A 357 0.30 16.49 17.05
CA GLY A 357 1.44 16.26 16.19
C GLY A 357 2.06 17.56 15.71
N PHE A 358 2.91 17.44 14.68
CA PHE A 358 3.70 18.55 14.18
C PHE A 358 3.51 18.73 12.68
N GLY A 359 3.70 19.95 12.21
CA GLY A 359 3.69 20.28 10.81
C GLY A 359 4.93 21.05 10.42
N VAL A 360 5.49 20.73 9.26
CA VAL A 360 6.54 21.52 8.59
C VAL A 360 5.96 22.88 8.22
N PRO A 361 6.52 23.99 8.73
CA PRO A 361 6.08 25.32 8.38
C PRO A 361 6.23 25.62 6.89
N ASN A 362 5.17 26.14 6.27
CA ASN A 362 5.09 26.45 4.84
C ASN A 362 6.22 27.33 4.29
N ARG A 363 6.84 28.17 5.13
CA ARG A 363 7.96 29.04 4.72
C ARG A 363 9.16 28.24 4.16
N PHE A 364 9.36 27.00 4.63
CA PHE A 364 10.43 26.14 4.15
C PHE A 364 10.11 25.63 2.74
N VAL A 365 8.90 25.12 2.55
CA VAL A 365 8.37 24.66 1.26
C VAL A 365 8.38 25.79 0.22
N GLN A 366 7.89 26.98 0.57
CA GLN A 366 7.88 28.14 -0.33
C GLN A 366 9.29 28.54 -0.80
N ARG A 367 10.28 28.53 0.11
CA ARG A 367 11.67 28.82 -0.23
C ARG A 367 12.26 27.75 -1.16
N ALA A 368 11.97 26.48 -0.90
CA ALA A 368 12.44 25.37 -1.72
C ALA A 368 11.82 25.37 -3.12
N LEU A 369 10.53 25.71 -3.27
CA LEU A 369 9.87 25.79 -4.58
C LEU A 369 10.53 26.77 -5.56
N GLY A 370 11.12 27.86 -5.03
CA GLY A 370 11.88 28.83 -5.84
C GLY A 370 13.32 28.40 -6.16
N ARG A 371 13.82 27.30 -5.60
CA ARG A 371 15.22 26.84 -5.73
C ARG A 371 15.37 25.41 -6.24
N ALA A 372 14.30 24.62 -6.22
CA ALA A 372 14.33 23.22 -6.62
C ALA A 372 14.76 23.08 -8.09
N GLY A 373 15.74 22.22 -8.33
CA GLY A 373 16.42 22.10 -9.62
C GLY A 373 16.35 20.68 -10.19
N PRO A 374 17.51 20.08 -10.55
CA PRO A 374 17.57 18.72 -11.06
C PRO A 374 17.30 17.68 -9.96
N GLU A 375 17.35 16.41 -10.34
CA GLU A 375 17.24 15.28 -9.42
C GLU A 375 18.29 15.35 -8.30
N VAL A 376 17.87 15.00 -7.08
CA VAL A 376 18.74 14.94 -5.90
C VAL A 376 18.69 13.55 -5.28
N LYS A 377 19.80 13.14 -4.66
CA LYS A 377 19.87 11.90 -3.88
C LYS A 377 19.19 12.08 -2.52
N THR A 378 18.57 11.02 -2.00
CA THR A 378 17.83 11.03 -0.73
C THR A 378 18.55 10.29 0.41
N GLY A 379 19.89 10.27 0.37
CA GLY A 379 20.74 9.63 1.39
C GLY A 379 20.99 8.14 1.15
N SER A 380 21.67 7.50 2.10
CA SER A 380 22.02 6.06 2.08
C SER A 380 21.39 5.32 3.25
N CYS A 381 21.12 4.02 3.12
CA CYS A 381 20.53 3.23 4.22
C CYS A 381 21.27 3.41 5.56
N GLY A 382 20.51 3.59 6.65
CA GLY A 382 21.07 3.59 8.01
C GLY A 382 21.66 2.22 8.40
N PRO A 383 22.48 2.14 9.47
CA PRO A 383 22.97 0.87 9.97
C PRO A 383 21.79 -0.03 10.37
N ARG A 384 21.81 -1.32 9.95
CA ARG A 384 20.79 -2.29 10.38
C ARG A 384 20.71 -2.31 11.91
N PRO A 385 19.52 -2.28 12.52
CA PRO A 385 19.39 -2.48 13.96
C PRO A 385 19.99 -3.85 14.29
N THR A 386 21.09 -3.85 15.04
CA THR A 386 21.67 -5.07 15.57
C THR A 386 20.65 -5.68 16.52
N THR A 387 20.20 -6.89 16.21
CA THR A 387 19.42 -7.70 17.13
C THR A 387 20.24 -7.87 18.39
N ARG A 388 19.89 -7.17 19.47
CA ARG A 388 20.40 -7.52 20.80
C ARG A 388 19.94 -8.95 21.05
N ARG A 389 20.89 -9.88 21.13
CA ARG A 389 20.62 -11.21 21.69
C ARG A 389 20.02 -11.00 23.09
N PRO A 390 18.87 -11.61 23.42
CA PRO A 390 18.50 -11.72 24.82
C PRO A 390 19.62 -12.48 25.53
N MET A 391 20.16 -11.88 26.59
CA MET A 391 21.05 -12.58 27.54
C MET A 391 20.22 -13.47 28.45
#